data_AF-A0A8J8MMW2-F1
#
_entry.id   AF-A0A8J8MMW2-F1
#
_cell.length_a   1.000
_cell.length_b   1.000
_cell.length_c   1.000
_cell.angle_alpha   90.00
_cell.angle_beta   90.00
_cell.angle_gamma   90.00
#
_symmetry.space_group_name_H-M   'P 1'
#
loop_
_entity.id
_entity.type
_entity.pdbx_description
1 polymer ?
#
loop_
_entity_poly.entity_id
_entity_poly.type
_entity_poly.pdbx_seq_one_letter_code
_entity_poly.pdbx_strand_id
1 'polypeptide(L)'
;MLAYYKNLMLYLLYEHLSKHKISVQETSDWKDYMDQDYHVALKYPSDWQKNSKYSFRYGNEDGFFSFDAITGDDLSLDQVTELDAYHAGNPYGSKPQIVQKVIQHQQARLILPSQDQPAITANQAGLIVTYPRPIQLAGVEYRYFILWAHKDYILPISQTITFI
;
A
#
# COMPACT_ATOMS: atom_id res chain seq x y z
N MET A 1 1.35 17.03 -45.78
CA MET A 1 0.62 17.62 -44.64
C MET A 1 0.21 16.59 -43.58
N LEU A 2 -0.39 15.45 -43.92
CA LEU A 2 -0.88 14.45 -42.93
C LEU A 2 0.21 13.85 -42.01
N ALA A 3 1.43 13.65 -42.50
CA ALA A 3 2.54 13.10 -41.70
C ALA A 3 3.00 14.03 -40.57
N TYR A 4 2.87 15.35 -40.76
CA TYR A 4 3.26 16.35 -39.76
C TYR A 4 2.33 16.32 -38.54
N TYR A 5 1.01 16.24 -38.77
CA TYR A 5 0.02 16.15 -37.70
C TYR A 5 0.12 14.85 -36.89
N LYS A 6 0.49 13.73 -37.54
CA LYS A 6 0.69 12.45 -36.86
C LYS A 6 1.88 12.50 -35.88
N ASN A 7 2.99 13.13 -36.30
CA ASN A 7 4.16 13.30 -35.44
C ASN A 7 3.91 14.31 -34.30
N LEU A 8 3.14 15.37 -34.57
CA LEU A 8 2.77 16.34 -33.55
C LEU A 8 1.86 15.73 -32.47
N MET A 9 0.90 14.90 -32.85
CA MET A 9 0.05 14.17 -31.90
C MET A 9 0.83 13.15 -31.07
N LEU A 10 1.81 12.46 -31.67
CA LEU A 10 2.68 11.53 -30.94
C LEU A 10 3.56 12.25 -29.91
N TYR A 11 4.09 13.42 -30.27
CA TYR A 11 4.90 14.26 -29.38
C TYR A 11 4.06 14.84 -28.22
N LEU A 12 2.85 15.32 -28.49
CA LEU A 12 1.94 15.82 -27.45
C LEU A 12 1.46 14.69 -26.52
N LEU A 13 1.27 13.48 -27.04
CA LEU A 13 0.99 12.29 -26.22
C LEU A 13 2.18 11.95 -25.33
N TYR A 14 3.40 11.99 -25.85
CA TYR A 14 4.63 11.75 -25.08
C TYR A 14 4.83 12.80 -23.97
N GLU A 15 4.63 14.09 -24.27
CA GLU A 15 4.67 15.18 -23.29
C GLU A 15 3.56 15.07 -22.23
N HIS A 16 2.37 14.61 -22.62
CA HIS A 16 1.27 14.37 -21.68
C HIS A 16 1.59 13.19 -20.74
N LEU A 17 2.13 12.09 -21.29
CA LEU A 17 2.57 10.92 -20.52
C LEU A 17 3.79 11.22 -19.64
N SER A 18 4.71 12.10 -20.08
CA SER A 18 5.89 12.50 -19.29
C SER A 18 5.54 13.48 -18.16
N LYS A 19 4.56 14.38 -18.38
CA LYS A 19 3.99 15.24 -17.33
C LYS A 19 3.19 14.45 -16.29
N HIS A 20 2.63 13.32 -16.69
CA HIS A 20 2.04 12.34 -15.78
C HIS A 20 2.98 11.16 -15.59
N LYS A 21 4.29 11.42 -15.34
CA LYS A 21 5.19 10.42 -14.75
C LYS A 21 4.53 9.91 -13.46
N ILE A 22 3.67 8.91 -13.61
CA ILE A 22 3.53 7.85 -12.64
C ILE A 22 4.96 7.33 -12.58
N SER A 23 5.69 7.75 -11.55
CA SER A 23 6.93 7.13 -11.16
C SER A 23 6.56 5.71 -10.78
N VAL A 24 6.41 4.84 -11.78
CA VAL A 24 6.39 3.40 -11.57
C VAL A 24 7.81 3.12 -11.13
N GLN A 25 8.00 3.11 -9.81
CA GLN A 25 9.28 2.73 -9.24
C GLN A 25 9.59 1.34 -9.77
N GLU A 26 10.71 1.18 -10.47
CA GLU A 26 11.07 -0.11 -11.01
C GLU A 26 11.32 -1.08 -9.85
N THR A 27 10.54 -2.16 -9.81
CA THR A 27 10.59 -3.18 -8.75
C THR A 27 11.27 -4.47 -9.24
N SER A 28 12.01 -4.42 -10.35
CA SER A 28 12.73 -5.59 -10.90
C SER A 28 13.76 -6.15 -9.92
N ASP A 29 14.43 -5.25 -9.20
CA ASP A 29 15.53 -5.57 -8.29
C ASP A 29 15.03 -5.69 -6.85
N TRP A 30 13.72 -5.77 -6.63
CA TRP A 30 13.11 -5.94 -5.31
C TRP A 30 13.07 -7.42 -4.92
N LYS A 31 13.12 -7.69 -3.62
CA LYS A 31 12.99 -9.04 -3.06
C LYS A 31 11.53 -9.43 -2.98
N ASP A 32 11.27 -10.71 -3.26
CA ASP A 32 9.97 -11.33 -3.00
C ASP A 32 9.82 -11.63 -1.50
N TYR A 33 8.63 -11.38 -0.99
CA TYR A 33 8.14 -11.81 0.31
C TYR A 33 6.90 -12.66 0.10
N MET A 34 6.75 -13.71 0.90
CA MET A 34 5.56 -14.55 0.89
C MET A 34 5.27 -15.02 2.30
N ASP A 35 4.00 -14.97 2.68
CA ASP A 35 3.48 -15.47 3.94
C ASP A 35 2.28 -16.38 3.66
N GLN A 36 2.42 -17.65 4.04
CA GLN A 36 1.41 -18.67 3.78
C GLN A 36 0.21 -18.52 4.72
N ASP A 37 0.42 -18.09 5.97
CA ASP A 37 -0.67 -17.95 6.93
C ASP A 37 -1.55 -16.74 6.55
N TYR A 38 -0.93 -15.66 6.07
CA TYR A 38 -1.64 -14.47 5.59
C TYR A 38 -2.09 -14.56 4.14
N HIS A 39 -1.78 -15.65 3.43
CA HIS A 39 -2.13 -15.84 2.02
C HIS A 39 -1.73 -14.64 1.14
N VAL A 40 -0.54 -14.09 1.36
CA VAL A 40 -0.06 -12.89 0.67
C VAL A 40 1.38 -13.05 0.21
N ALA A 41 1.65 -12.56 -0.99
CA ALA A 41 2.97 -12.30 -1.51
C ALA A 41 3.08 -10.83 -1.92
N LEU A 42 4.27 -10.24 -1.82
CA LEU A 42 4.56 -8.87 -2.25
C LEU A 42 6.05 -8.73 -2.52
N LYS A 43 6.45 -7.60 -3.09
CA LYS A 43 7.87 -7.23 -3.25
C LYS A 43 8.23 -6.03 -2.38
N TYR A 44 9.51 -5.95 -2.02
CA TYR A 44 10.06 -4.84 -1.24
C TYR A 44 11.53 -4.56 -1.60
N PRO A 45 12.07 -3.35 -1.34
CA PRO A 45 13.46 -3.02 -1.64
C PRO A 45 14.47 -4.04 -1.09
N SER A 46 15.43 -4.43 -1.93
CA SER A 46 16.34 -5.55 -1.66
C SER A 46 17.30 -5.33 -0.48
N ASP A 47 17.58 -4.11 -0.13
CA ASP A 47 18.46 -3.71 0.96
C ASP A 47 17.76 -3.70 2.34
N TRP A 48 16.43 -3.76 2.37
CA TRP A 48 15.66 -3.80 3.61
C TRP A 48 15.86 -5.12 4.36
N GLN A 49 15.91 -5.03 5.69
CA GLN A 49 16.16 -6.17 6.57
C GLN A 49 14.99 -6.37 7.54
N LYS A 50 14.76 -7.62 7.95
CA LYS A 50 13.77 -7.91 8.98
C LYS A 50 14.18 -7.26 10.30
N ASN A 51 13.29 -6.47 10.87
CA ASN A 51 13.43 -5.96 12.22
C ASN A 51 12.98 -7.03 13.21
N SER A 52 13.95 -7.64 13.92
CA SER A 52 13.70 -8.76 14.85
C SER A 52 12.82 -8.42 16.05
N LYS A 53 12.53 -7.14 16.31
CA LYS A 53 11.63 -6.70 17.40
C LYS A 53 10.14 -6.86 17.06
N TYR A 54 9.81 -7.08 15.79
CA TYR A 54 8.43 -7.17 15.30
C TYR A 54 8.23 -8.46 14.51
N SER A 55 7.01 -9.00 14.52
CA SER A 55 6.68 -10.23 13.79
C SER A 55 6.90 -10.07 12.28
N PHE A 56 6.39 -8.98 11.72
CA PHE A 56 6.34 -8.72 10.27
C PHE A 56 6.75 -7.28 9.96
N ARG A 57 7.99 -6.87 10.23
CA ARG A 57 8.50 -5.56 9.81
C ARG A 57 9.84 -5.69 9.10
N TYR A 58 9.95 -5.13 7.91
CA TYR A 58 11.18 -5.06 7.12
C TYR A 58 11.44 -3.60 6.77
N GLY A 59 12.70 -3.19 6.82
CA GLY A 59 13.06 -1.81 6.50
C GLY A 59 14.51 -1.48 6.80
N ASN A 60 14.82 -0.21 6.62
CA ASN A 60 16.07 0.45 7.00
C ASN A 60 15.76 1.92 7.34
N GLU A 61 16.74 2.81 7.20
CA GLU A 61 16.57 4.25 7.43
C GLU A 61 15.72 4.97 6.35
N ASP A 62 15.62 4.40 5.14
CA ASP A 62 14.89 4.99 4.02
C ASP A 62 13.40 4.64 4.00
N GLY A 63 13.00 3.61 4.74
CA GLY A 63 11.61 3.19 4.79
C GLY A 63 11.41 1.83 5.42
N PHE A 64 10.15 1.40 5.42
CA PHE A 64 9.76 0.11 5.92
C PHE A 64 8.45 -0.36 5.28
N PHE A 65 8.15 -1.64 5.47
CA PHE A 65 6.79 -2.17 5.44
C PHE A 65 6.53 -3.09 6.63
N SER A 66 5.26 -3.21 6.97
CA SER A 66 4.69 -4.14 7.94
C SER A 66 3.28 -4.49 7.50
N PHE A 67 2.76 -5.64 7.90
CA PHE A 67 1.38 -5.99 7.58
C PHE A 67 0.74 -6.80 8.71
N ASP A 68 -0.59 -6.87 8.67
CA ASP A 68 -1.43 -7.70 9.53
C ASP A 68 -2.77 -7.96 8.81
N ALA A 69 -3.73 -8.53 9.54
CA ALA A 69 -5.08 -8.78 9.09
C ALA A 69 -6.10 -8.19 10.07
N ILE A 70 -7.26 -7.79 9.54
CA ILE A 70 -8.37 -7.24 10.33
C ILE A 70 -9.60 -8.14 10.16
N THR A 71 -10.18 -8.56 11.29
CA THR A 71 -11.41 -9.37 11.37
C THR A 71 -12.57 -8.66 10.68
N GLY A 72 -12.69 -7.37 11.01
CA GLY A 72 -13.68 -6.48 10.48
C GLY A 72 -15.07 -6.73 11.04
N ASP A 73 -15.25 -7.41 12.18
CA ASP A 73 -16.43 -7.51 13.06
C ASP A 73 -17.77 -6.94 12.53
N ASP A 74 -18.19 -7.40 11.35
CA ASP A 74 -19.35 -6.98 10.55
C ASP A 74 -19.34 -5.51 10.08
N LEU A 75 -18.20 -4.86 10.21
CA LEU A 75 -17.85 -3.56 9.65
C LEU A 75 -17.49 -3.67 8.16
N SER A 76 -17.96 -2.68 7.41
CA SER A 76 -17.55 -2.45 6.02
C SER A 76 -16.09 -2.00 5.93
N LEU A 77 -15.50 -2.13 4.73
CA LEU A 77 -14.15 -1.64 4.43
C LEU A 77 -13.99 -0.16 4.81
N ASP A 78 -15.00 0.67 4.54
CA ASP A 78 -14.96 2.09 4.87
C ASP A 78 -14.94 2.31 6.39
N GLN A 79 -15.76 1.59 7.15
CA GLN A 79 -15.77 1.69 8.62
C GLN A 79 -14.46 1.22 9.24
N VAL A 80 -13.90 0.10 8.77
CA VAL A 80 -12.58 -0.38 9.22
C VAL A 80 -11.48 0.65 8.91
N THR A 81 -11.54 1.25 7.72
CA THR A 81 -10.58 2.29 7.30
C THR A 81 -10.67 3.53 8.19
N GLU A 82 -11.88 3.98 8.52
CA GLU A 82 -12.09 5.11 9.42
C GLU A 82 -11.56 4.82 10.83
N LEU A 83 -11.79 3.62 11.36
CA LEU A 83 -11.27 3.21 12.67
C LEU A 83 -9.73 3.16 12.72
N ASP A 84 -9.07 2.69 11.66
CA ASP A 84 -7.60 2.70 11.58
C ASP A 84 -7.06 4.13 11.39
N ALA A 85 -7.64 4.90 10.47
CA ALA A 85 -7.21 6.24 10.11
C ALA A 85 -7.27 7.22 11.29
N TYR A 86 -8.33 7.11 12.10
CA TYR A 86 -8.60 7.99 13.25
C TYR A 86 -8.45 7.28 14.59
N HIS A 87 -7.65 6.20 14.63
CA HIS A 87 -7.30 5.52 15.88
C HIS A 87 -6.68 6.52 16.89
N ALA A 88 -6.87 6.30 18.20
CA ALA A 88 -6.54 7.27 19.25
C ALA A 88 -5.09 7.80 19.25
N GLY A 89 -4.15 7.07 18.64
CA GLY A 89 -2.76 7.50 18.45
C GLY A 89 -2.55 8.50 17.30
N ASN A 90 -3.60 8.84 16.54
CA ASN A 90 -3.57 9.63 15.30
C ASN A 90 -2.39 9.26 14.39
N PRO A 91 -2.27 7.97 13.99
CA PRO A 91 -1.06 7.47 13.33
C PRO A 91 -0.79 8.13 11.98
N TYR A 92 -1.79 8.80 11.38
CA TYR A 92 -1.70 9.46 10.08
C TYR A 92 -1.90 10.99 10.16
N GLY A 93 -1.90 11.59 11.36
CA GLY A 93 -2.16 13.02 11.57
C GLY A 93 -3.65 13.36 11.68
N SER A 94 -3.98 14.66 11.75
CA SER A 94 -5.36 15.10 12.04
C SER A 94 -6.32 15.04 10.86
N LYS A 95 -5.81 15.02 9.62
CA LYS A 95 -6.61 15.05 8.40
C LYS A 95 -6.02 14.13 7.31
N PRO A 96 -5.91 12.81 7.58
CA PRO A 96 -5.40 11.88 6.59
C PRO A 96 -6.27 11.88 5.34
N GLN A 97 -5.66 11.64 4.19
CA GLN A 97 -6.37 11.49 2.93
C GLN A 97 -6.69 10.01 2.70
N ILE A 98 -7.96 9.67 2.58
CA ILE A 98 -8.42 8.32 2.23
C ILE A 98 -8.74 8.28 0.74
N VAL A 99 -8.09 7.37 0.00
CA VAL A 99 -8.21 7.23 -1.45
C VAL A 99 -8.68 5.82 -1.79
N GLN A 100 -9.75 5.72 -2.58
CA GLN A 100 -10.21 4.44 -3.09
C GLN A 100 -9.22 3.86 -4.10
N LYS A 101 -8.92 2.58 -3.95
CA LYS A 101 -8.01 1.81 -4.81
C LYS A 101 -8.61 0.44 -5.12
N VAL A 102 -8.04 -0.20 -6.13
CA VAL A 102 -8.28 -1.61 -6.45
C VAL A 102 -6.94 -2.31 -6.51
N ILE A 103 -6.77 -3.39 -5.74
CA ILE A 103 -5.56 -4.21 -5.68
C ILE A 103 -5.98 -5.64 -6.01
N GLN A 104 -5.43 -6.24 -7.08
CA GLN A 104 -5.82 -7.57 -7.55
C GLN A 104 -7.35 -7.78 -7.64
N HIS A 105 -8.05 -6.82 -8.24
CA HIS A 105 -9.52 -6.81 -8.35
C HIS A 105 -10.28 -6.70 -7.02
N GLN A 106 -9.60 -6.55 -5.89
CA GLN A 106 -10.20 -6.32 -4.58
C GLN A 106 -10.31 -4.84 -4.27
N GLN A 107 -11.38 -4.46 -3.57
CA GLN A 107 -11.56 -3.11 -3.08
C GLN A 107 -10.51 -2.79 -2.02
N ALA A 108 -9.97 -1.57 -2.09
CA ALA A 108 -8.97 -1.10 -1.15
C ALA A 108 -9.17 0.37 -0.79
N ARG A 109 -8.58 0.75 0.35
CA ARG A 109 -8.46 2.12 0.82
C ARG A 109 -7.00 2.41 1.16
N LEU A 110 -6.44 3.40 0.47
CA LEU A 110 -5.13 3.95 0.78
C LEU A 110 -5.31 5.14 1.72
N ILE A 111 -4.63 5.12 2.86
CA ILE A 111 -4.60 6.18 3.85
C ILE A 111 -3.25 6.86 3.73
N LEU A 112 -3.24 8.12 3.28
CA LEU A 112 -2.04 8.95 3.20
C LEU A 112 -2.01 9.92 4.39
N PRO A 113 -0.85 10.07 5.06
CA PRO A 113 -0.75 10.92 6.23
C PRO A 113 -0.87 12.41 5.88
N SER A 114 -1.43 13.19 6.80
CA SER A 114 -1.37 14.66 6.75
C SER A 114 -0.02 15.19 7.24
N GLN A 115 0.24 16.48 6.99
CA GLN A 115 1.51 17.12 7.32
C GLN A 115 1.85 17.13 8.81
N ASP A 116 0.84 17.03 9.67
CA ASP A 116 0.94 17.02 11.13
C ASP A 116 1.03 15.61 11.73
N GLN A 117 1.30 14.61 10.90
CA GLN A 117 1.55 13.25 11.37
C GLN A 117 2.67 13.22 12.43
N PRO A 118 2.48 12.51 13.56
CA PRO A 118 3.50 12.44 14.61
C PRO A 118 4.83 11.86 14.09
N ALA A 119 5.95 12.53 14.36
CA ALA A 119 7.28 12.11 13.90
C ALA A 119 7.64 10.64 14.25
N ILE A 120 7.14 10.13 15.39
CA ILE A 120 7.36 8.75 15.83
C ILE A 120 6.75 7.70 14.89
N THR A 121 5.80 8.08 14.03
CA THR A 121 5.17 7.20 13.05
C THR A 121 5.95 7.11 11.73
N ALA A 122 7.06 7.84 11.59
CA ALA A 122 8.01 7.71 10.48
C ALA A 122 7.36 7.76 9.09
N ASN A 123 6.55 8.79 8.82
CA ASN A 123 5.89 8.98 7.52
C ASN A 123 5.03 7.78 7.08
N GLN A 124 4.44 7.03 8.03
CA GLN A 124 3.64 5.85 7.74
C GLN A 124 2.39 6.21 6.91
N ALA A 125 2.12 5.40 5.89
CA ALA A 125 0.85 5.32 5.20
C ALA A 125 0.25 3.92 5.41
N GLY A 126 -1.06 3.82 5.25
CA GLY A 126 -1.83 2.58 5.41
C GLY A 126 -2.50 2.18 4.11
N LEU A 127 -2.67 0.88 3.88
CA LEU A 127 -3.48 0.35 2.81
C LEU A 127 -4.28 -0.82 3.36
N ILE A 128 -5.61 -0.72 3.30
CA ILE A 128 -6.52 -1.80 3.70
C ILE A 128 -7.16 -2.37 2.44
N VAL A 129 -7.09 -3.68 2.27
CA VAL A 129 -7.57 -4.40 1.09
C VAL A 129 -8.50 -5.52 1.53
N THR A 130 -9.64 -5.69 0.88
CA THR A 130 -10.50 -6.85 1.09
C THR A 130 -9.79 -8.12 0.61
N TYR A 131 -9.74 -9.17 1.43
CA TYR A 131 -9.26 -10.47 0.96
C TYR A 131 -10.20 -11.05 -0.10
N PRO A 132 -9.70 -11.69 -1.18
CA PRO A 132 -10.56 -12.38 -2.15
C PRO A 132 -11.40 -13.49 -1.51
N ARG A 133 -10.83 -14.16 -0.50
CA ARG A 133 -11.50 -15.11 0.39
C ARG A 133 -10.98 -14.84 1.81
N PRO A 134 -11.85 -14.66 2.82
CA PRO A 134 -11.40 -14.48 4.20
C PRO A 134 -10.43 -15.59 4.63
N ILE A 135 -9.40 -15.21 5.37
CA ILE A 135 -8.40 -16.15 5.90
C ILE A 135 -8.74 -16.52 7.35
N GLN A 136 -8.15 -17.60 7.86
CA GLN A 136 -8.33 -18.07 9.22
C GLN A 136 -6.99 -18.05 9.94
N LEU A 137 -6.86 -17.23 10.99
CA LEU A 137 -5.68 -17.20 11.85
C LEU A 137 -6.11 -17.54 13.27
N ALA A 138 -5.51 -18.58 13.85
CA ALA A 138 -5.82 -19.05 15.21
C ALA A 138 -7.33 -19.27 15.49
N GLY A 139 -8.11 -19.67 14.46
CA GLY A 139 -9.55 -19.92 14.57
C GLY A 139 -10.44 -18.67 14.48
N VAL A 140 -9.87 -17.51 14.14
CA VAL A 140 -10.59 -16.26 13.89
C VAL A 140 -10.55 -15.94 12.40
N GLU A 141 -11.70 -15.54 11.85
CA GLU A 141 -11.83 -15.14 10.45
C GLU A 141 -11.38 -13.69 10.24
N TYR A 142 -10.54 -13.47 9.23
CA TYR A 142 -10.05 -12.16 8.84
C TYR A 142 -10.47 -11.80 7.41
N ARG A 143 -11.12 -10.64 7.26
CA ARG A 143 -11.73 -10.20 6.00
C ARG A 143 -10.92 -9.15 5.26
N TYR A 144 -10.01 -8.46 5.95
CA TYR A 144 -9.17 -7.43 5.36
C TYR A 144 -7.70 -7.66 5.64
N PHE A 145 -6.86 -7.44 4.64
CA PHE A 145 -5.42 -7.31 4.75
C PHE A 145 -5.08 -5.84 5.02
N ILE A 146 -4.17 -5.57 5.95
CA ILE A 146 -3.63 -4.22 6.18
C ILE A 146 -2.12 -4.20 5.97
N LEU A 147 -1.66 -3.29 5.12
CA LEU A 147 -0.26 -2.97 4.90
C LEU A 147 0.03 -1.58 5.44
N TRP A 148 1.04 -1.47 6.29
CA TRP A 148 1.66 -0.22 6.66
C TRP A 148 3.02 -0.11 5.98
N ALA A 149 3.34 1.04 5.41
CA ALA A 149 4.65 1.29 4.85
C ALA A 149 4.98 2.78 4.92
N HIS A 150 6.23 3.13 4.70
CA HIS A 150 6.59 4.53 4.45
C HIS A 150 5.76 5.07 3.26
N LYS A 151 5.26 6.31 3.34
CA LYS A 151 4.35 6.90 2.34
C LYS A 151 4.88 6.89 0.91
N ASP A 152 6.21 6.92 0.75
CA ASP A 152 6.86 6.87 -0.56
C ASP A 152 6.91 5.45 -1.16
N TYR A 153 6.76 4.42 -0.33
CA TYR A 153 6.85 3.00 -0.74
C TYR A 153 5.51 2.26 -0.72
N ILE A 154 4.49 2.77 -0.02
CA ILE A 154 3.19 2.09 0.11
C ILE A 154 2.56 1.76 -1.25
N LEU A 155 2.60 2.70 -2.20
CA LEU A 155 2.00 2.51 -3.52
C LEU A 155 2.80 1.51 -4.38
N PRO A 156 4.12 1.66 -4.57
CA PRO A 156 4.92 0.66 -5.26
C PRO A 156 4.80 -0.75 -4.67
N ILE A 157 4.84 -0.91 -3.35
CA ILE A 157 4.64 -2.22 -2.70
C ILE A 157 3.25 -2.75 -3.00
N SER A 158 2.21 -1.92 -2.86
CA SER A 158 0.82 -2.34 -3.11
C SER A 158 0.58 -2.90 -4.51
N GLN A 159 1.28 -2.39 -5.52
CA GLN A 159 1.15 -2.83 -6.91
C GLN A 159 1.74 -4.22 -7.15
N THR A 160 2.52 -4.73 -6.20
CA THR A 160 3.14 -6.07 -6.26
C THR A 160 2.41 -7.11 -5.42
N ILE A 161 1.40 -6.69 -4.65
CA ILE A 161 0.61 -7.60 -3.80
C ILE A 161 -0.03 -8.68 -4.66
N THR A 162 0.09 -9.92 -4.20
CA THR A 162 -0.63 -11.08 -4.68
C THR A 162 -1.28 -11.84 -3.54
N PHE A 163 -2.58 -12.08 -3.64
CA PHE A 163 -3.29 -12.99 -2.73
C PHE A 163 -3.21 -14.41 -3.30
N ILE A 164 -2.75 -15.36 -2.48
CA ILE A 164 -2.44 -16.75 -2.89
C ILE A 164 -3.42 -17.80 -2.35
#